data_AF-A0A9Q7R3E2-F1
#
_entry.id   AF-A0A9Q7R3E2-F1
#
_cell.length_a   1.000
_cell.length_b   1.000
_cell.length_c   1.000
_cell.angle_alpha   90.00
_cell.angle_beta   90.00
_cell.angle_gamma   90.00
#
_symmetry.space_group_name_H-M   'P 1'
#
loop_
_entity.id
_entity.type
_entity.pdbx_description
1 polymer ?
#
loop_
_entity_poly.entity_id
_entity_poly.type
_entity_poly.pdbx_seq_one_letter_code
_entity_poly.pdbx_strand_id
1 'polypeptide(L)'
;MNQKRTRVRLPHPQPGKTRSGAWFFLLIGSVLLALTALLGWTLVSALLDGQIVTSNRAGPKLAYSQALQPTKFYIELLWQGTSTLLLGALAVAALWIARVLMGAQKNRR
;
A
#
# COMPACT_ATOMS: atom_id res chain seq x y z
N MET A 1 -30.96 14.04 59.36
CA MET A 1 -30.12 14.69 58.32
C MET A 1 -29.75 13.65 57.27
N ASN A 2 -30.20 13.83 56.01
CA ASN A 2 -30.11 12.80 54.97
C ASN A 2 -28.97 13.12 53.99
N GLN A 3 -27.86 12.40 54.10
CA GLN A 3 -26.60 12.57 53.36
C GLN A 3 -26.64 12.06 51.89
N LYS A 4 -27.78 12.14 51.20
CA LYS A 4 -27.96 11.55 49.84
C LYS A 4 -27.83 12.52 48.65
N ARG A 5 -27.20 13.66 48.84
CA ARG A 5 -26.83 14.60 47.77
C ARG A 5 -25.42 15.07 48.15
N THR A 6 -24.36 14.80 47.40
CA THR A 6 -24.21 15.22 46.01
C THR A 6 -23.05 14.41 45.40
N ARG A 7 -23.32 13.42 44.54
CA ARG A 7 -22.26 12.82 43.72
C ARG A 7 -22.08 13.71 42.49
N VAL A 8 -21.20 14.71 42.61
CA VAL A 8 -20.76 15.51 41.47
C VAL A 8 -20.08 14.57 40.47
N ARG A 9 -20.63 14.43 39.27
CA ARG A 9 -19.99 13.67 38.19
C ARG A 9 -18.75 14.45 37.77
N LEU A 10 -17.56 13.95 38.09
CA LEU A 10 -16.32 14.51 37.54
C LEU A 10 -16.37 14.44 36.01
N PRO A 11 -16.02 15.49 35.27
CA PRO A 11 -15.95 15.44 33.82
C PRO A 11 -14.89 14.41 33.42
N HIS A 12 -15.33 13.37 32.72
CA HIS A 12 -14.45 12.33 32.20
C HIS A 12 -13.69 12.98 31.02
N PRO A 13 -12.34 12.93 30.97
CA PRO A 13 -11.62 13.48 29.83
C PRO A 13 -12.11 12.79 28.56
N GLN A 14 -12.55 13.58 27.58
CA GLN A 14 -13.01 13.03 26.31
C GLN A 14 -11.87 12.21 25.70
N PRO A 15 -12.12 10.97 25.22
CA PRO A 15 -11.07 10.17 24.62
C PRO A 15 -10.46 10.97 23.46
N GLY A 16 -9.14 11.13 23.50
CA GLY A 16 -8.39 11.91 22.53
C GLY A 16 -8.80 11.51 21.11
N LYS A 17 -9.13 12.51 20.29
CA LYS A 17 -9.53 12.31 18.89
C LYS A 17 -8.34 11.76 18.10
N THR A 18 -8.09 10.46 18.15
CA THR A 18 -7.14 9.76 17.28
C THR A 18 -7.74 9.58 15.88
N ARG A 19 -8.09 10.71 15.26
CA ARG A 19 -8.52 10.79 13.85
C ARG A 19 -7.35 10.59 12.87
N SER A 20 -6.13 10.54 13.41
CA SER A 20 -4.86 10.57 12.68
C SER A 20 -4.56 9.27 11.91
N GLY A 21 -4.82 8.10 12.51
CA GLY A 21 -4.34 6.82 11.95
C GLY A 21 -4.94 6.42 10.60
N ALA A 22 -6.24 6.64 10.38
CA ALA A 22 -6.91 6.19 9.15
C ALA A 22 -6.44 6.95 7.90
N TRP A 23 -6.05 8.22 8.05
CA TRP A 23 -5.54 9.04 6.94
C TRP A 23 -4.16 8.57 6.46
N PHE A 24 -3.30 8.12 7.39
CA PHE A 24 -2.01 7.53 7.04
C PHE A 24 -2.16 6.27 6.19
N PHE A 25 -3.08 5.37 6.54
CA PHE A 25 -3.33 4.15 5.75
C PHE A 25 -3.89 4.45 4.36
N LEU A 26 -4.73 5.49 4.20
CA LEU A 26 -5.17 5.94 2.88
C LEU A 26 -4.00 6.45 2.03
N LEU A 27 -3.15 7.30 2.62
CA LEU A 27 -2.01 7.87 1.91
C LEU A 27 -1.04 6.78 1.48
N ILE A 28 -0.69 5.87 2.39
CA ILE A 28 0.17 4.71 2.11
C ILE A 28 -0.45 3.83 1.02
N GLY A 29 -1.75 3.48 1.15
CA GLY A 29 -2.45 2.67 0.15
C GLY A 29 -2.48 3.33 -1.23
N SER A 30 -2.71 4.65 -1.29
CA SER A 30 -2.70 5.41 -2.55
C SER A 30 -1.30 5.44 -3.19
N VAL A 31 -0.25 5.63 -2.40
CA VAL A 31 1.14 5.63 -2.90
C VAL A 31 1.52 4.25 -3.41
N LEU A 32 1.20 3.20 -2.65
CA LEU A 32 1.45 1.82 -3.08
C LEU A 32 0.72 1.50 -4.38
N LEU A 33 -0.54 1.92 -4.51
CA LEU A 33 -1.34 1.69 -5.72
C LEU A 33 -0.76 2.43 -6.93
N ALA A 34 -0.32 3.68 -6.76
CA ALA A 34 0.36 4.43 -7.80
C ALA A 34 1.68 3.77 -8.23
N LEU A 35 2.47 3.27 -7.27
CA LEU A 35 3.71 2.53 -7.55
C LEU A 35 3.42 1.23 -8.31
N THR A 36 2.40 0.48 -7.92
CA THR A 36 1.98 -0.74 -8.64
C THR A 36 1.59 -0.43 -10.08
N ALA A 37 0.83 0.65 -10.31
CA ALA A 37 0.44 1.06 -11.66
C ALA A 37 1.67 1.45 -12.51
N LEU A 38 2.61 2.19 -11.92
CA LEU A 38 3.84 2.61 -12.59
C LEU A 38 4.73 1.40 -12.95
N LEU A 39 4.86 0.44 -12.04
CA LEU A 39 5.58 -0.82 -12.28
C LEU A 39 4.88 -1.65 -13.37
N GLY A 40 3.56 -1.77 -13.31
CA GLY A 40 2.77 -2.43 -14.36
C GLY A 40 3.00 -1.81 -15.73
N TRP A 41 3.02 -0.47 -15.81
CA TRP A 41 3.34 0.25 -17.04
C TRP A 41 4.74 -0.07 -17.56
N THR A 42 5.74 -0.12 -16.69
CA THR A 42 7.12 -0.46 -17.09
C THR A 42 7.23 -1.90 -17.62
N LEU A 43 6.48 -2.84 -17.05
CA LEU A 43 6.45 -4.23 -17.53
C LEU A 43 5.81 -4.33 -18.91
N VAL A 44 4.69 -3.63 -19.14
CA VAL A 44 4.04 -3.57 -20.46
C VAL A 44 4.96 -2.93 -21.49
N SER A 45 5.65 -1.85 -21.13
CA SER A 45 6.63 -1.20 -22.01
C SER A 45 7.78 -2.15 -22.37
N ALA A 46 8.32 -2.88 -21.39
CA ALA A 46 9.39 -3.86 -21.61
C ALA A 46 8.96 -5.06 -22.49
N LEU A 47 7.69 -5.45 -22.40
CA LEU A 47 7.08 -6.44 -23.28
C LEU A 47 6.97 -5.94 -24.73
N LEU A 48 6.62 -4.67 -24.93
CA LEU A 48 6.52 -4.06 -26.26
C LEU A 48 7.90 -3.84 -26.89
N ASP A 49 8.87 -3.38 -26.10
CA ASP A 49 10.24 -3.12 -26.55
C ASP A 49 11.08 -4.41 -26.67
N GLY A 50 10.59 -5.53 -26.11
CA GLY A 50 11.30 -6.81 -26.10
C GLY A 50 12.62 -6.77 -25.31
N GLN A 51 12.77 -5.79 -24.41
CA GLN A 51 13.95 -5.59 -23.57
C GLN A 51 13.55 -5.21 -22.15
N ILE A 52 14.15 -5.90 -21.17
CA ILE A 52 14.04 -5.57 -19.75
C ILE A 52 15.40 -5.07 -19.29
N VAL A 53 15.44 -3.83 -18.78
CA VAL A 53 16.63 -3.25 -18.16
C VAL A 53 16.45 -3.32 -16.65
N THR A 54 17.24 -4.16 -15.98
CA THR A 54 17.26 -4.24 -14.53
C THR A 54 18.31 -3.26 -14.00
N SER A 55 17.86 -2.24 -13.27
CA SER A 55 18.75 -1.36 -12.53
C SER A 55 18.94 -1.94 -11.14
N ASN A 56 19.89 -2.87 -11.00
CA ASN A 56 20.20 -3.44 -9.70
C ASN A 56 20.89 -2.39 -8.82
N ARG A 57 20.47 -2.26 -7.55
CA ARG A 57 20.96 -1.21 -6.64
C ARG A 57 22.43 -1.39 -6.26
N ALA A 58 22.94 -2.62 -6.40
CA ALA A 58 24.34 -2.98 -6.27
C ALA A 58 24.68 -4.00 -7.36
N GLY A 59 25.26 -3.54 -8.47
CA GLY A 59 25.71 -4.42 -9.55
C GLY A 59 25.64 -3.75 -10.93
N PRO A 60 26.24 -4.38 -11.96
CA PRO A 60 26.14 -3.92 -13.34
C PRO A 60 24.67 -3.93 -13.79
N LYS A 61 24.27 -2.91 -14.57
CA LYS A 61 22.95 -2.89 -15.20
C LYS A 61 22.87 -4.06 -16.17
N LEU A 62 21.92 -4.96 -15.96
CA LEU A 62 21.70 -6.11 -16.82
C LEU A 62 20.54 -5.78 -17.76
N ALA A 63 20.78 -5.87 -19.05
CA ALA A 63 19.75 -5.75 -20.07
C ALA A 63 19.51 -7.14 -20.66
N TYR A 64 18.28 -7.64 -20.51
CA TYR A 64 17.85 -8.90 -21.11
C TYR A 64 16.99 -8.58 -22.33
N SER A 65 17.40 -9.08 -23.50
CA SER A 65 16.61 -8.99 -24.72
C SER A 65 15.92 -10.31 -25.00
N GLN A 66 14.67 -10.24 -25.42
CA GLN A 66 13.88 -11.39 -25.85
C GLN A 66 14.52 -12.13 -27.03
N ALA A 67 15.19 -11.41 -27.96
CA ALA A 67 15.80 -12.00 -29.14
C ALA A 67 17.09 -12.79 -28.85
N LEU A 68 17.85 -12.35 -27.84
CA LEU A 68 19.15 -12.96 -27.49
C LEU A 68 19.03 -13.97 -26.34
N GLN A 69 18.14 -13.73 -25.37
CA GLN A 69 18.05 -14.50 -24.13
C GLN A 69 16.58 -14.67 -23.68
N PRO A 70 15.73 -15.38 -24.45
CA PRO A 70 14.29 -15.45 -24.22
C PRO A 70 13.94 -16.06 -22.86
N THR A 71 14.61 -17.13 -22.43
CA THR A 71 14.32 -17.78 -21.16
C THR A 71 14.58 -16.86 -19.97
N LYS A 72 15.68 -16.11 -19.99
CA LYS A 72 16.02 -15.16 -18.91
C LYS A 72 15.09 -13.95 -18.90
N PHE A 73 14.70 -13.47 -20.07
CA PHE A 73 13.71 -12.41 -20.22
C PHE A 73 12.38 -12.78 -19.56
N TYR A 74 11.81 -13.96 -19.86
CA TYR A 74 10.53 -14.37 -19.28
C TYR A 74 10.60 -14.67 -17.78
N ILE A 75 11.71 -15.23 -17.28
CA ILE A 75 11.90 -15.45 -15.85
C ILE A 75 11.92 -14.11 -15.10
N GLU A 76 12.68 -13.14 -15.60
CA GLU A 76 12.77 -11.81 -15.00
C GLU A 76 11.42 -11.08 -15.06
N LEU A 77 10.71 -11.18 -16.19
CA LEU A 77 9.38 -10.64 -16.36
C LEU A 77 8.37 -11.24 -15.37
N LEU A 78 8.40 -12.57 -15.18
CA LEU A 78 7.56 -13.27 -14.20
C LEU A 78 7.89 -12.84 -12.77
N TRP A 79 9.18 -12.69 -12.45
CA TRP A 79 9.62 -12.30 -11.13
C TRP A 79 9.20 -10.87 -10.77
N GLN A 80 9.41 -9.92 -11.69
CA GLN A 80 8.99 -8.54 -11.52
C GLN A 80 7.45 -8.40 -11.52
N GLY A 81 6.76 -9.18 -12.37
CA GLY A 81 5.30 -9.26 -12.38
C GLY A 81 4.74 -9.76 -11.05
N THR A 82 5.29 -10.84 -10.51
CA THR A 82 4.88 -11.40 -9.20
C THR A 82 5.10 -10.39 -8.07
N SER A 83 6.23 -9.70 -8.08
CA SER A 83 6.54 -8.65 -7.09
C SER A 83 5.57 -7.46 -7.19
N THR A 84 5.22 -7.07 -8.41
CA THR A 84 4.24 -5.99 -8.67
C THR A 84 2.85 -6.37 -8.17
N LEU A 85 2.42 -7.62 -8.41
CA LEU A 85 1.15 -8.15 -7.90
C LEU A 85 1.11 -8.19 -6.37
N LEU A 86 2.20 -8.65 -5.73
CA LEU A 86 2.32 -8.65 -4.27
C LEU A 86 2.16 -7.22 -3.71
N LEU A 87 2.83 -6.25 -4.33
CA LEU A 87 2.76 -4.85 -3.92
C LEU A 87 1.36 -4.25 -4.12
N GLY A 88 0.68 -4.63 -5.20
CA GLY A 88 -0.73 -4.28 -5.44
C GLY A 88 -1.67 -4.87 -4.40
N ALA A 89 -1.47 -6.13 -4.01
CA ALA A 89 -2.25 -6.77 -2.94
C ALA A 89 -2.08 -6.04 -1.60
N LEU A 90 -0.85 -5.62 -1.27
CA LEU A 90 -0.58 -4.79 -0.09
C LEU A 90 -1.26 -3.42 -0.17
N ALA A 91 -1.29 -2.79 -1.35
CA ALA A 91 -2.00 -1.53 -1.57
C ALA A 91 -3.50 -1.68 -1.28
N VAL A 92 -4.13 -2.73 -1.81
CA VAL A 92 -5.55 -3.03 -1.60
C VAL A 92 -5.83 -3.31 -0.12
N ALA A 93 -4.98 -4.10 0.54
CA ALA A 93 -5.11 -4.38 1.96
C ALA A 93 -5.02 -3.10 2.82
N ALA A 94 -4.07 -2.21 2.53
CA ALA A 94 -3.94 -0.92 3.22
C ALA A 94 -5.19 -0.04 3.06
N LEU A 95 -5.73 0.06 1.84
CA LEU A 95 -6.96 0.80 1.56
C LEU A 95 -8.18 0.17 2.25
N TRP A 96 -8.25 -1.16 2.32
CA TRP A 96 -9.32 -1.86 3.00
C TRP A 96 -9.30 -1.59 4.51
N ILE A 97 -8.13 -1.66 5.16
CA ILE A 97 -7.95 -1.32 6.58
C ILE A 97 -8.35 0.14 6.83
N ALA A 98 -7.92 1.06 5.98
CA ALA A 98 -8.29 2.46 6.08
C ALA A 98 -9.81 2.68 6.00
N ARG A 99 -10.49 1.96 5.10
CA ARG A 99 -11.94 1.98 4.95
C ARG A 99 -12.65 1.43 6.20
N VAL A 100 -12.18 0.32 6.75
CA VAL A 100 -12.75 -0.28 7.97
C VAL A 100 -12.60 0.68 9.16
N LEU A 101 -11.41 1.29 9.33
CA LEU A 101 -11.16 2.26 10.39
C LEU A 101 -12.04 3.50 10.25
N MET A 102 -12.21 4.05 9.03
CA MET A 102 -13.12 5.17 8.81
C MET A 102 -14.59 4.82 9.04
N GLY A 103 -15.02 3.62 8.65
CA GLY A 103 -16.38 3.14 8.90
C GLY A 103 -16.68 3.00 10.40
N ALA A 104 -15.75 2.43 11.16
CA ALA A 104 -15.85 2.31 12.62
C ALA A 104 -15.91 3.68 13.33
N GLN A 105 -15.22 4.70 12.78
CA GLN A 105 -15.25 6.06 13.28
C GLN A 105 -16.58 6.78 12.96
N LYS A 106 -17.20 6.49 11.81
CA LYS A 106 -18.50 7.07 11.43
C LYS A 106 -19.62 6.59 12.36
N ASN A 107 -19.61 5.33 12.79
CA ASN A 107 -20.61 4.77 13.71
C ASN A 107 -20.45 5.22 15.19
N ARG A 108 -19.37 5.92 15.55
CA ARG A 108 -19.15 6.44 16.91
C ARG A 108 -19.58 7.90 17.10
N ARG A 109 -20.03 8.58 16.04
CA ARG A 109 -20.63 9.93 16.10
C ARG A 109 -22.14 9.83 16.07
#